data_AF-A0A924DR51-F1
#
_entry.id   AF-A0A924DR51-F1
#
_cell.length_a   1.000
_cell.length_b   1.000
_cell.length_c   1.000
_cell.angle_alpha   90.00
_cell.angle_beta   90.00
_cell.angle_gamma   90.00
#
_symmetry.space_group_name_H-M   'P 1'
#
loop_
_entity.id
_entity.type
_entity.pdbx_description
1 polymer ?
#
loop_
_entity_poly.entity_id
_entity_poly.type
_entity_poly.pdbx_seq_one_letter_code
_entity_poly.pdbx_strand_id
1 'polypeptide(L)' 'MSDLKTLLRDLDTVIFDMDGTIVNTEPLHARAAVFVLKGLGIDIDLEACLDQFYGMTDTA' A
#
# COMPACT_ATOMS: atom_id res chain seq x y z
N MET A 1 -21.70 14.17 -5.31
CA MET A 1 -21.04 12.86 -5.28
C MET A 1 -22.02 11.84 -5.83
N SER A 2 -21.67 11.17 -6.93
CA SER A 2 -22.41 9.99 -7.41
C SER A 2 -22.06 8.81 -6.53
N ASP A 3 -23.05 8.05 -6.06
CA ASP A 3 -22.81 6.84 -5.28
C ASP A 3 -22.19 5.73 -6.16
N LEU A 4 -21.56 4.75 -5.52
CA LEU A 4 -20.88 3.67 -6.23
C LEU A 4 -21.81 2.90 -7.18
N LYS A 5 -23.09 2.69 -6.83
CA LYS A 5 -24.02 1.99 -7.73
C LYS A 5 -24.31 2.80 -8.98
N THR A 6 -24.43 4.11 -8.85
CA THR A 6 -24.58 5.01 -10.00
C THR A 6 -23.34 4.99 -10.88
N LEU A 7 -22.13 4.97 -10.29
CA LEU A 7 -20.87 4.93 -11.03
C LEU A 7 -20.66 3.61 -11.79
N LEU A 8 -21.09 2.49 -11.21
CA LEU A 8 -20.90 1.15 -11.77
C LEU A 8 -22.00 0.75 -12.76
N ARG A 9 -23.05 1.56 -12.92
CA ARG A 9 -24.26 1.21 -13.68
C ARG A 9 -23.99 0.81 -15.14
N ASP A 10 -23.02 1.47 -15.77
CA ASP A 10 -22.70 1.30 -17.20
C ASP A 10 -21.31 0.65 -17.40
N LEU A 11 -20.75 0.00 -16.37
CA LEU A 11 -19.45 -0.67 -16.44
C LEU A 11 -19.64 -2.19 -16.46
N ASP A 12 -19.03 -2.85 -17.45
CA ASP A 12 -19.07 -4.31 -17.58
C ASP A 12 -18.07 -5.02 -16.65
N THR A 13 -17.05 -4.32 -16.15
CA THR A 13 -15.98 -4.91 -15.34
C THR A 13 -15.34 -3.86 -14.42
N VAL A 14 -14.95 -4.30 -13.23
CA VAL A 14 -14.20 -3.51 -12.25
C VAL A 14 -12.95 -4.28 -11.86
N ILE A 15 -11.80 -3.61 -11.93
CA ILE A 15 -10.51 -4.16 -11.50
C ILE A 15 -10.17 -3.52 -10.16
N PHE A 16 -9.96 -4.36 -9.16
CA PHE A 16 -9.54 -3.94 -7.84
C PHE A 16 -8.07 -4.27 -7.65
N ASP A 17 -7.33 -3.32 -7.12
CA ASP A 17 -6.00 -3.57 -6.61
C ASP A 17 -6.06 -4.54 -5.41
N MET A 18 -4.96 -5.23 -5.13
CA MET A 18 -4.90 -6.24 -4.08
C MET A 18 -4.54 -5.61 -2.73
N ASP A 19 -3.35 -5.00 -2.68
CA ASP A 19 -2.76 -4.47 -1.47
C ASP A 19 -3.44 -3.15 -1.08
N GLY A 20 -3.81 -3.01 0.20
CA GLY A 20 -4.51 -1.83 0.70
C GLY A 20 -5.96 -1.67 0.20
N THR A 21 -6.38 -2.41 -0.83
CA THR A 21 -7.73 -2.33 -1.43
C THR A 21 -8.60 -3.54 -1.09
N ILE A 22 -8.15 -4.77 -1.39
CA ILE A 22 -8.89 -6.00 -1.02
C ILE A 22 -8.47 -6.47 0.38
N VAL A 23 -7.19 -6.35 0.72
CA VAL A 23 -6.64 -6.78 2.01
C VAL A 23 -5.73 -5.69 2.58
N ASN A 24 -5.79 -5.48 3.90
CA ASN A 24 -4.90 -4.56 4.59
C ASN A 24 -3.50 -5.19 4.81
N THR A 25 -2.71 -5.26 3.74
CA THR A 25 -1.35 -5.82 3.71
C THR A 25 -0.26 -4.79 3.97
N GLU A 26 -0.58 -3.50 3.91
CA GLU A 26 0.38 -2.40 4.01
C GLU A 26 1.23 -2.41 5.30
N PRO A 27 0.67 -2.69 6.50
CA PRO A 27 1.49 -2.83 7.71
C PRO A 27 2.49 -3.99 7.64
N LEU A 28 2.18 -5.04 6.86
CA LEU A 28 3.07 -6.18 6.68
C LEU A 28 4.21 -5.83 5.72
N HIS A 29 3.92 -5.10 4.65
CA HIS A 29 4.93 -4.59 3.72
C HIS A 29 5.93 -3.67 4.41
N ALA A 30 5.45 -2.72 5.23
CA ALA A 30 6.33 -1.85 6.00
C ALA A 30 7.19 -2.61 7.01
N ARG A 31 6.65 -3.63 7.68
CA ARG A 31 7.44 -4.50 8.58
C ARG A 31 8.52 -5.27 7.84
N ALA A 32 8.21 -5.78 6.65
CA ALA A 32 9.19 -6.46 5.81
C ALA A 32 10.32 -5.50 5.38
N ALA A 33 9.98 -4.28 4.98
CA ALA A 33 10.94 -3.26 4.61
C ALA A 33 11.89 -2.91 5.77
N VAL A 34 11.35 -2.63 6.97
CA VAL A 34 12.15 -2.36 8.18
C VAL A 34 13.09 -3.52 8.49
N PHE A 35 12.59 -4.76 8.40
CA PHE A 35 13.40 -5.95 8.65
C PHE A 35 14.58 -6.07 7.67
N VAL A 36 14.33 -5.86 6.38
CA VAL A 36 15.36 -5.92 5.33
C VAL A 36 16.38 -4.79 5.50
N LEU A 37 15.93 -3.55 5.69
CA LEU A 37 16.78 -2.37 5.84
C LEU A 37 17.70 -2.48 7.06
N LYS A 38 17.18 -3.03 8.17
CA LYS A 38 17.97 -3.31 9.36
C LYS A 38 19.12 -4.28 9.07
N GLY A 39 18.89 -5.29 8.24
CA GLY A 39 19.93 -6.21 7.76
C GLY A 39 21.03 -5.53 6.94
N LEU A 40 20.74 -4.36 6.36
CA LEU A 40 21.69 -3.53 5.60
C LEU A 40 22.34 -2.42 6.45
N GLY A 41 22.05 -2.37 7.76
CA GLY A 41 22.58 -1.36 8.68
C GLY A 41 21.79 -0.05 8.70
N ILE A 42 20.61 0.00 8.08
CA ILE A 42 19.70 1.15 8.11
C ILE A 42 18.61 0.89 9.15
N ASP A 43 18.60 1.68 10.21
CA ASP A 43 17.58 1.57 11.26
C ASP A 43 16.49 2.62 11.03
N ILE A 44 15.29 2.15 10.69
CA ILE A 44 14.10 2.98 10.44
C ILE A 44 12.96 2.47 11.33
N ASP A 45 12.26 3.42 11.95
CA ASP A 45 11.05 3.12 12.71
C ASP A 45 9.88 2.72 11.81
N LEU A 46 9.02 1.82 12.29
CA LEU A 46 7.90 1.29 11.50
C LEU A 46 6.86 2.38 11.16
N GLU A 47 6.55 3.27 12.09
CA GLU A 47 5.60 4.37 11.85
C GLU A 47 6.22 5.36 10.87
N ALA A 48 7.51 5.67 11.02
CA ALA A 48 8.23 6.48 10.03
C ALA A 48 8.25 5.81 8.64
N CYS A 49 8.35 4.47 8.59
CA CYS A 49 8.29 3.70 7.34
C CYS A 49 6.92 3.85 6.66
N LEU A 50 5.84 3.74 7.45
CA LEU A 50 4.45 3.85 6.99
C LEU A 50 4.06 5.28 6.62
N ASP A 51 4.61 6.30 7.26
CA ASP A 51 4.23 7.68 6.97
C ASP A 51 5.00 8.28 5.78
N GLN A 52 6.27 7.90 5.60
CA GLN A 52 7.17 8.58 4.67
C GLN A 52 7.42 7.84 3.37
N PHE A 53 7.28 6.51 3.36
CA PHE A 53 7.63 5.67 2.21
C PHE A 53 6.45 4.89 1.63
N TYR A 54 5.26 5.13 2.17
CA TYR A 54 4.02 4.51 1.72
C TYR A 54 3.71 4.90 0.27
N GLY A 55 3.49 3.89 -0.58
CA GLY A 55 3.27 4.06 -2.01
C GLY A 55 4.50 4.48 -2.82
N MET A 56 5.70 4.57 -2.21
CA MET A 56 6.95 4.79 -2.94
C MET A 56 7.42 3.48 -3.60
N THR A 57 7.89 3.59 -4.83
CA THR A 57 8.49 2.47 -5.58
C THR A 57 10.00 2.37 -5.35
N ASP A 58 10.57 1.18 -5.57
CA ASP A 58 12.01 0.91 -5.45
C ASP A 58 12.89 1.72 -6.43
N THR A 59 12.28 2.30 -7.48
CA THR A 59 12.94 3.18 -8.43
C THR A 59 12.60 4.63 -8.13
N ALA A 60 13.62 5.40 -7.73
CA ALA A 60 13.62 6.87 -7.79
C ALA A 60 13.72 7.38 -9.24
#